data_AF-A0A7G9Z4E5-F1
#
_entry.id   AF-A0A7G9Z4E5-F1
#
_cell.length_a   1.000
_cell.length_b   1.000
_cell.length_c   1.000
_cell.angle_alpha   90.00
_cell.angle_beta   90.00
_cell.angle_gamma   90.00
#
_symmetry.space_group_name_H-M   'P 1'
#
loop_
_entity.id
_entity.type
_entity.pdbx_description
1 polymer ?
#
loop_
_entity_poly.entity_id
_entity_poly.type
_entity_poly.pdbx_seq_one_letter_code
_entity_poly.pdbx_strand_id
1 'polypeptide(L)'
;MGTRPDVVDSILARNPNEKDIIVLGDFNADGDYFDEDTNTNPFKAPKFRWVITNDMDTMVRTDWTYDRMVMMNATLNHEYVSGNAAVFYFDTEYGIIDENLVCNVSDHYPIYAKFRTDLADDD
;
A
#
# COMPACT_ATOMS: atom_id res chain seq x y z
N MET A 1 1.25 9.85 27.57
CA MET A 1 2.10 10.28 26.44
C MET A 1 1.17 10.55 25.28
N GLY A 2 1.04 11.80 24.83
CA GLY A 2 0.18 12.13 23.71
C GLY A 2 0.84 11.62 22.42
N THR A 3 0.25 10.61 21.80
CA THR A 3 0.63 10.21 20.44
C THR A 3 0.37 11.40 19.52
N ARG A 4 1.39 11.82 18.76
CA ARG A 4 1.14 12.74 17.65
C ARG A 4 0.13 12.07 16.71
N PRO A 5 -0.95 12.75 16.30
CA PRO A 5 -1.88 12.20 15.32
C PRO A 5 -1.09 11.81 14.07
N ASP A 6 -1.28 10.60 13.58
CA ASP A 6 -0.78 10.26 12.26
C ASP A 6 -1.53 11.06 11.19
N VAL A 7 -1.08 11.01 9.94
CA VAL A 7 -1.69 11.79 8.85
C VAL A 7 -3.19 11.48 8.71
N VAL A 8 -3.59 10.24 8.96
CA VAL A 8 -4.99 9.80 8.88
C VAL A 8 -5.80 10.41 10.01
N ASP A 9 -5.31 10.39 11.25
CA ASP A 9 -5.97 11.07 12.37
C ASP A 9 -6.10 12.58 12.12
N SER A 10 -5.10 13.20 11.47
CA SER A 10 -5.20 14.62 11.11
C SER A 10 -6.25 14.90 10.03
N ILE A 11 -6.46 13.99 9.09
CA ILE A 11 -7.51 14.10 8.07
C ILE A 11 -8.88 13.93 8.75
N LEU A 12 -9.05 12.88 9.57
CA LEU A 12 -10.29 12.60 10.28
C LEU A 12 -10.68 13.71 11.26
N ALA A 13 -9.70 14.36 11.90
CA ALA A 13 -9.98 15.52 12.77
C ALA A 13 -10.56 16.72 12.01
N ARG A 14 -10.26 16.85 10.71
CA ARG A 14 -10.81 17.91 9.84
C ARG A 14 -12.10 17.48 9.15
N ASN A 15 -12.21 16.19 8.84
CA ASN A 15 -13.33 15.58 8.14
C ASN A 15 -13.84 14.38 8.96
N PRO A 16 -14.59 14.60 10.05
CA PRO A 16 -14.96 13.53 10.97
C PRO A 16 -15.93 12.49 10.40
N ASN A 17 -16.53 12.78 9.25
CA ASN A 17 -17.41 11.87 8.53
C ASN A 17 -16.69 11.09 7.42
N GLU A 18 -15.42 11.41 7.12
CA GLU A 18 -14.62 10.70 6.13
C GLU A 18 -14.32 9.28 6.63
N LYS A 19 -14.62 8.27 5.82
CA LYS A 19 -14.37 6.86 6.13
C LYS A 19 -13.37 6.22 5.17
N ASP A 20 -13.11 6.84 4.03
CA ASP A 20 -12.42 6.24 2.90
C ASP A 20 -11.06 6.86 2.63
N ILE A 21 -10.10 6.40 3.42
CA ILE A 21 -8.71 6.83 3.33
C ILE A 21 -7.84 5.65 2.91
N ILE A 22 -7.14 5.86 1.78
CA ILE A 22 -6.05 5.00 1.31
C ILE A 22 -4.75 5.79 1.44
N VAL A 23 -3.75 5.20 2.09
CA VAL A 23 -2.37 5.72 2.12
C VAL A 23 -1.52 4.80 1.26
N LEU A 24 -0.85 5.33 0.25
CA LEU A 24 -0.07 4.53 -0.70
C LEU A 24 1.22 5.22 -1.14
N GLY A 25 2.21 4.41 -1.52
CA GLY A 25 3.47 4.83 -2.13
C GLY A 25 4.67 4.05 -1.61
N ASP A 26 5.87 4.50 -2.01
CA ASP A 26 7.14 4.01 -1.47
C ASP A 26 7.29 4.44 0.00
N PHE A 27 7.17 3.48 0.90
CA PHE A 27 7.33 3.69 2.33
C PHE A 27 8.73 3.28 2.82
N ASN A 28 9.58 2.71 1.95
CA ASN A 28 10.82 2.01 2.33
C ASN A 28 10.58 1.03 3.49
N ALA A 29 9.45 0.32 3.44
CA ALA A 29 8.88 -0.40 4.58
C ALA A 29 9.43 -1.83 4.72
N ASP A 30 10.67 -2.11 4.35
CA ASP A 30 11.31 -3.42 4.50
C ASP A 30 12.85 -3.27 4.46
N GLY A 31 13.59 -4.38 4.49
CA GLY A 31 15.04 -4.43 4.42
C GLY A 31 15.70 -3.75 5.62
N ASP A 32 16.81 -3.07 5.37
CA ASP A 32 17.57 -2.41 6.44
C ASP A 32 16.90 -1.10 6.94
N TYR A 33 15.85 -0.62 6.26
CA TYR A 33 15.18 0.63 6.60
C TYR A 33 14.08 0.45 7.64
N PHE A 34 13.35 -0.68 7.60
CA PHE A 34 12.20 -0.89 8.45
C PHE A 34 11.97 -2.38 8.73
N ASP A 35 11.83 -2.73 10.01
CA ASP A 35 11.38 -4.05 10.45
C ASP A 35 9.85 -4.16 10.28
N GLU A 36 9.41 -4.73 9.16
CA GLU A 36 8.00 -4.89 8.79
C GLU A 36 7.19 -5.85 9.67
N ASP A 37 7.86 -6.60 10.53
CA ASP A 37 7.25 -7.48 11.52
C ASP A 37 7.02 -6.76 12.87
N THR A 38 7.50 -5.52 13.02
CA THR A 38 7.28 -4.76 14.25
C THR A 38 5.79 -4.40 14.44
N ASN A 39 5.31 -4.58 15.68
CA ASN A 39 3.97 -4.18 16.10
C ASN A 39 3.89 -2.70 16.50
N THR A 40 5.00 -1.97 16.46
CA THR A 40 5.06 -0.55 16.87
C THR A 40 4.63 0.42 15.77
N ASN A 41 4.46 -0.06 14.54
CA ASN A 41 3.99 0.74 13.42
C ASN A 41 2.55 1.22 13.63
N PRO A 42 2.26 2.54 13.59
CA PRO A 42 0.89 3.05 13.68
C PRO A 42 -0.06 2.44 12.64
N PHE A 43 0.43 2.11 11.44
CA PHE A 43 -0.37 1.49 10.40
C PHE A 43 -0.69 0.00 10.66
N LYS A 44 -0.19 -0.62 11.72
CA LYS A 44 -0.62 -1.95 12.19
C LYS A 44 -1.80 -1.87 13.16
N ALA A 45 -2.30 -0.68 13.49
CA ALA A 45 -3.49 -0.52 14.33
C ALA A 45 -4.74 -1.19 13.70
N PRO A 46 -5.71 -1.69 14.50
CA PRO A 46 -6.85 -2.48 13.99
C PRO A 46 -7.76 -1.78 12.96
N LYS A 47 -7.66 -0.45 12.81
CA LYS A 47 -8.39 0.33 11.80
C LYS A 47 -7.78 0.28 10.40
N PHE A 48 -6.54 -0.19 10.29
CA PHE A 48 -5.74 -0.21 9.06
C PHE A 48 -5.50 -1.62 8.54
N ARG A 49 -5.37 -1.74 7.23
CA ARG A 49 -5.13 -3.00 6.52
C ARG A 49 -4.09 -2.79 5.44
N TRP A 50 -3.00 -3.54 5.52
CA TRP A 50 -1.97 -3.55 4.50
C TRP A 50 -2.39 -4.57 3.45
N VAL A 51 -2.63 -4.10 2.23
CA VAL A 51 -3.05 -4.99 1.12
C VAL A 51 -1.87 -5.39 0.24
N ILE A 52 -0.76 -4.66 0.32
CA ILE A 52 0.55 -5.11 -0.16
C ILE A 52 1.27 -5.73 1.04
N THR A 53 1.25 -7.05 1.08
CA THR A 53 1.79 -7.85 2.18
C THR A 53 3.30 -7.98 2.07
N ASN A 54 3.94 -8.33 3.20
CA ASN A 54 5.39 -8.45 3.37
C ASN A 54 6.07 -9.41 2.36
N ASP A 55 5.30 -10.32 1.75
CA ASP A 55 5.77 -11.28 0.76
C ASP A 55 5.68 -10.78 -0.70
N MET A 56 5.31 -9.52 -0.91
CA MET A 56 5.14 -8.94 -2.24
C MET A 56 6.34 -8.10 -2.64
N ASP A 57 7.24 -8.68 -3.43
CA ASP A 57 8.41 -7.97 -3.94
C ASP A 57 8.01 -6.75 -4.80
N THR A 58 8.38 -5.55 -4.37
CA THR A 58 8.13 -4.28 -5.08
C THR A 58 9.39 -3.67 -5.67
N MET A 59 10.53 -4.37 -5.61
CA MET A 59 11.82 -3.86 -6.08
C MET A 59 12.36 -4.70 -7.24
N VAL A 60 13.08 -4.07 -8.17
CA VAL A 60 13.62 -4.80 -9.35
C VAL A 60 14.78 -5.72 -8.97
N ARG A 61 15.55 -5.39 -7.94
CA ARG A 61 16.86 -6.01 -7.64
C ARG A 61 16.95 -6.73 -6.29
N THR A 62 15.99 -6.51 -5.42
CA THR A 62 15.93 -7.08 -4.07
C THR A 62 14.54 -7.68 -3.90
N ASP A 63 14.34 -8.54 -2.92
CA ASP A 63 13.04 -9.13 -2.58
C ASP A 63 12.26 -8.28 -1.56
N TRP A 64 12.42 -6.96 -1.61
CA TRP A 64 11.94 -6.05 -0.58
C TRP A 64 10.55 -5.50 -0.89
N THR A 65 9.73 -5.35 0.15
CA THR A 65 8.39 -4.76 0.06
C THR A 65 8.39 -3.28 0.48
N TYR A 66 8.93 -2.41 -0.37
CA TYR A 66 9.03 -0.98 -0.07
C TYR A 66 7.73 -0.23 -0.27
N ASP A 67 7.05 -0.48 -1.39
CA ASP A 67 5.80 0.16 -1.75
C ASP A 67 4.65 -0.49 -1.01
N ARG A 68 3.85 0.33 -0.32
CA ARG A 68 2.72 -0.15 0.48
C ARG A 68 1.44 0.53 0.06
N MET A 69 0.34 -0.18 0.28
CA MET A 69 -1.01 0.37 0.25
C MET A 69 -1.73 -0.04 1.53
N VAL A 70 -2.12 0.96 2.30
CA VAL A 70 -2.80 0.81 3.58
C VAL A 70 -4.20 1.43 3.46
N MET A 71 -5.22 0.64 3.75
CA MET A 71 -6.63 1.04 3.67
C MET A 71 -7.26 1.09 5.05
N MET A 72 -8.27 1.95 5.22
CA MET A 72 -9.21 1.84 6.33
C MET A 72 -10.21 0.69 6.12
N ASN A 73 -10.83 0.23 7.22
CA ASN A 73 -11.79 -0.87 7.16
C ASN A 73 -13.05 -0.56 6.33
N ALA A 74 -13.47 0.69 6.18
CA ALA A 74 -14.62 1.04 5.33
C ALA A 74 -14.29 0.71 3.87
N THR A 75 -13.25 1.36 3.33
CA THR A 75 -12.70 1.09 2.00
C THR A 75 -12.39 -0.38 1.73
N LEU A 76 -11.82 -1.10 2.72
CA LEU A 76 -11.51 -2.52 2.57
C LEU A 76 -12.78 -3.39 2.36
N ASN A 77 -13.87 -3.03 3.04
CA ASN A 77 -15.07 -3.87 3.12
C ASN A 77 -16.13 -3.53 2.07
N HIS A 78 -16.10 -2.31 1.51
CA HIS A 78 -17.13 -1.82 0.60
C HIS A 78 -16.61 -1.66 -0.84
N GLU A 79 -15.55 -0.87 -1.04
CA GLU A 79 -15.05 -0.51 -2.37
C GLU A 79 -14.01 -1.51 -2.87
N TYR A 80 -13.10 -1.97 -2.00
CA TYR A 80 -11.99 -2.82 -2.41
C TYR A 80 -12.45 -4.21 -2.86
N VAL A 81 -12.00 -4.62 -4.04
CA VAL A 81 -12.19 -6.00 -4.50
C VAL A 81 -11.17 -6.88 -3.78
N SER A 82 -11.62 -7.57 -2.73
CA SER A 82 -10.78 -8.42 -1.88
C SER A 82 -9.80 -9.30 -2.68
N GLY A 83 -8.53 -9.28 -2.29
CA GLY A 83 -7.46 -10.07 -2.90
C GLY A 83 -6.99 -9.62 -4.28
N ASN A 84 -7.36 -8.42 -4.76
CA ASN A 84 -6.90 -7.89 -6.06
C ASN A 84 -5.75 -6.88 -5.96
N ALA A 85 -5.25 -6.58 -4.76
CA ALA A 85 -4.01 -5.84 -4.62
C ALA A 85 -2.84 -6.69 -5.13
N ALA A 86 -1.97 -6.10 -5.94
CA ALA A 86 -0.88 -6.80 -6.60
C ALA A 86 0.25 -5.83 -7.01
N VAL A 87 1.39 -6.43 -7.32
CA VAL A 87 2.53 -5.76 -7.93
C VAL A 87 2.45 -5.95 -9.45
N PHE A 88 2.73 -4.89 -10.21
CA PHE A 88 2.79 -4.93 -11.66
C PHE A 88 4.25 -5.09 -12.10
N TYR A 89 4.65 -6.34 -12.32
CA TYR A 89 5.96 -6.71 -12.87
C TYR A 89 6.02 -6.37 -14.36
N PHE A 90 6.29 -5.09 -14.68
CA PHE A 90 6.26 -4.57 -16.05
C PHE A 90 7.32 -5.21 -16.96
N ASP A 91 8.43 -5.66 -16.39
CA ASP A 91 9.45 -6.45 -17.08
C ASP A 91 8.88 -7.79 -17.58
N THR A 92 8.12 -8.49 -16.73
CA THR A 92 7.46 -9.75 -17.05
C THR A 92 6.33 -9.53 -18.06
N GLU A 93 5.45 -8.53 -17.82
CA GLU A 93 4.32 -8.23 -18.69
C GLU A 93 4.77 -7.86 -20.12
N TYR A 94 5.87 -7.13 -20.25
CA TYR A 94 6.40 -6.68 -21.54
C TYR A 94 7.55 -7.54 -22.08
N GLY A 95 7.95 -8.61 -21.39
CA GLY A 95 9.03 -9.51 -21.80
C GLY A 95 10.41 -8.85 -21.87
N ILE A 96 10.69 -7.89 -20.98
CA ILE A 96 11.98 -7.20 -20.88
C ILE A 96 12.94 -8.06 -20.07
N ILE A 97 13.97 -8.60 -20.75
CA ILE A 97 14.97 -9.48 -20.12
C ILE A 97 16.20 -8.68 -19.63
N ASP A 98 16.42 -7.48 -20.19
CA ASP A 98 17.54 -6.62 -19.79
C ASP A 98 17.18 -5.85 -18.52
N GLU A 99 17.67 -6.34 -17.38
CA GLU A 99 17.49 -5.72 -16.06
C GLU A 99 17.96 -4.25 -16.03
N ASN A 100 18.99 -3.85 -16.80
CA ASN A 100 19.40 -2.45 -16.85
C ASN A 100 18.34 -1.58 -17.54
N LEU A 101 17.67 -2.12 -18.56
CA LEU A 101 16.55 -1.43 -19.20
C LEU A 101 15.36 -1.33 -18.25
N VAL A 102 15.08 -2.37 -17.46
CA VAL A 102 14.05 -2.33 -16.39
C VAL A 102 14.37 -1.19 -15.41
N CYS A 103 15.60 -1.15 -14.87
CA CYS A 103 16.03 -0.10 -13.94
C CYS A 103 16.10 1.30 -14.55
N ASN A 104 16.25 1.44 -15.87
CA ASN A 104 16.17 2.74 -16.54
C ASN A 104 14.75 3.31 -16.54
N VAL A 105 13.72 2.45 -16.44
CA VAL A 105 12.34 2.87 -16.22
C VAL A 105 12.13 3.21 -14.75
N SER A 106 12.42 2.26 -13.86
CA SER A 106 12.42 2.42 -12.40
C SER A 106 13.07 1.21 -11.74
N ASP A 107 13.63 1.39 -10.55
CA ASP A 107 14.04 0.34 -9.62
C ASP A 107 12.89 -0.20 -8.76
N HIS A 108 11.68 0.38 -8.85
CA HIS A 108 10.46 -0.08 -8.20
C HIS A 108 9.44 -0.63 -9.21
N TYR A 109 8.67 -1.63 -8.78
CA TYR A 109 7.48 -2.08 -9.49
C TYR A 109 6.23 -1.34 -8.98
N PRO A 110 5.32 -0.89 -9.86
CA PRO A 110 4.06 -0.28 -9.44
C PRO A 110 3.19 -1.26 -8.65
N ILE A 111 2.63 -0.81 -7.52
CA ILE A 111 1.55 -1.52 -6.83
C ILE A 111 0.19 -1.02 -7.34
N TYR A 112 -0.80 -1.91 -7.38
CA TYR A 112 -2.17 -1.55 -7.75
C TYR A 112 -3.20 -2.34 -6.95
N ALA A 113 -4.44 -1.86 -6.95
CA ALA A 113 -5.60 -2.54 -6.42
C ALA A 113 -6.82 -2.22 -7.28
N LYS A 114 -7.87 -3.04 -7.19
CA LYS A 114 -9.13 -2.84 -7.90
C LYS A 114 -10.24 -2.47 -6.92
N PHE A 115 -11.10 -1.55 -7.35
CA PHE A 115 -12.21 -1.06 -6.56
C PHE A 115 -13.51 -1.16 -7.37
N ARG A 116 -14.63 -1.39 -6.67
CA ARG A 116 -15.98 -1.36 -7.21
C ARG A 116 -16.35 0.10 -7.53
N THR A 117 -17.08 0.27 -8.62
CA THR A 117 -17.64 1.56 -9.03
C THR A 117 -19.13 1.46 -9.34
N ASP A 118 -19.71 0.28 -9.07
CA ASP A 118 -21.08 -0.10 -9.39
C ASP A 118 -21.98 -0.23 -8.15
N LEU A 119 -21.42 0.05 -6.96
CA LEU A 119 -22.17 0.12 -5.71
C LEU A 119 -22.63 1.56 -5.45
N ALA A 120 -23.69 1.69 -4.66
CA ALA A 120 -24.06 2.99 -4.12
C ALA A 120 -22.96 3.46 -3.16
N ASP A 121 -22.76 4.78 -3.12
CA ASP A 121 -21.93 5.44 -2.11
C ASP A 121 -22.39 5.01 -0.70
N ASP A 122 -21.45 4.63 0.17
CA ASP A 122 -21.72 4.15 1.52
C ASP A 122 -21.59 5.26 2.60
N ASP A 123 -21.42 6.50 2.13
CA ASP A 123 -21.42 7.75 2.89
C ASP A 123 -22.76 8.49 2.98
#